data_AF-A0A7W1XTA4-F1
#
_entry.id   AF-A0A7W1XTA4-F1
#
_cell.length_a   1.000
_cell.length_b   1.000
_cell.length_c   1.000
_cell.angle_alpha   90.00
_cell.angle_beta   90.00
_cell.angle_gamma   90.00
#
_symmetry.space_group_name_H-M   'P 1'
#
loop_
_entity.id
_entity.type
_entity.pdbx_description
1 polymer ?
#
loop_
_entity_poly.entity_id
_entity_poly.type
_entity_poly.pdbx_seq_one_letter_code
_entity_poly.pdbx_strand_id
1 'polypeptide(L)'
;MSSITVGVYLGKKDRLVRYWYEILPKGQFPMLVKYCIQSYLRNNYFPLQSICDGRQLKEQIQKRSEYVPTQRNVTFTPEDGPVYQWIKGLESGYRSEEIKNILKETVVHTLLNEQPHFPPRSMGQVSYGGMEAHEAQGMYHPYPDEHKLTLLKREQIAMEDPYGAWDHMQKRPADGEAESKEKANKGFSHMVNYLG
;
A
#
# COMPACT_ATOMS: atom_id res chain seq x y z
N MET A 1 -13.71 31.41 1.70
CA MET A 1 -13.26 30.16 1.06
C MET A 1 -13.73 28.98 1.93
N SER A 2 -14.29 27.92 1.34
CA SER A 2 -14.84 26.78 2.11
C SER A 2 -13.80 25.68 2.26
N SER A 3 -13.55 25.25 3.50
CA SER A 3 -12.74 24.08 3.83
C SER A 3 -13.59 22.82 3.86
N ILE A 4 -12.96 21.67 3.59
CA ILE A 4 -13.59 20.35 3.68
C ILE A 4 -12.87 19.57 4.78
N THR A 5 -13.60 19.17 5.81
CA THR A 5 -13.04 18.27 6.85
C THR A 5 -13.59 16.88 6.64
N VAL A 6 -12.70 15.90 6.47
CA VAL A 6 -13.04 14.49 6.32
C VAL A 6 -12.63 13.74 7.58
N GLY A 7 -13.57 13.02 8.18
CA GLY A 7 -13.29 12.07 9.25
C GLY A 7 -12.82 10.74 8.67
N VAL A 8 -11.53 10.45 8.76
CA VAL A 8 -10.94 9.18 8.31
C VAL A 8 -11.15 8.15 9.42
N TYR A 9 -12.05 7.19 9.19
CA TYR A 9 -12.41 6.16 10.17
C TYR A 9 -11.59 4.89 9.97
N LEU A 10 -10.70 4.58 10.93
CA LEU A 10 -9.83 3.42 10.91
C LEU A 10 -10.49 2.27 11.69
N GLY A 11 -11.25 1.44 10.97
CA GLY A 11 -11.98 0.29 11.49
C GLY A 11 -11.15 -1.00 11.50
N LYS A 12 -11.80 -2.12 11.81
CA LYS A 12 -11.17 -3.46 11.87
C LYS A 12 -10.50 -3.86 10.55
N LYS A 13 -11.10 -3.48 9.41
CA LYS A 13 -10.58 -3.77 8.06
C LYS A 13 -9.34 -2.92 7.72
N ASP A 14 -9.16 -1.79 8.40
CA ASP A 14 -8.09 -0.82 8.13
C ASP A 14 -6.88 -1.03 9.04
N ARG A 15 -6.65 -2.28 9.50
CA ARG A 15 -5.61 -2.63 10.48
C ARG A 15 -4.23 -2.13 10.10
N LEU A 16 -3.87 -2.19 8.81
CA LEU A 16 -2.56 -1.79 8.33
C LEU A 16 -2.34 -0.27 8.47
N VAL A 17 -3.31 0.52 8.00
CA VAL A 17 -3.29 1.99 8.12
C VAL A 17 -3.31 2.40 9.60
N ARG A 18 -4.00 1.62 10.43
CA ARG A 18 -4.00 1.82 11.89
C ARG A 18 -2.62 1.58 12.50
N TYR A 19 -1.95 0.46 12.20
CA TYR A 19 -0.61 0.21 12.72
C TYR A 19 0.38 1.26 12.25
N TRP A 20 0.26 1.70 11.00
CA TRP A 20 1.02 2.82 10.49
C TRP A 20 0.73 4.09 11.29
N TYR A 21 -0.54 4.43 11.54
CA TYR A 21 -0.92 5.59 12.34
C TYR A 21 -0.30 5.60 13.75
N GLU A 22 -0.24 4.45 14.42
CA GLU A 22 0.29 4.33 15.79
C GLU A 22 1.80 4.57 15.87
N ILE A 23 2.56 4.31 14.80
CA ILE A 23 4.01 4.57 14.76
C ILE A 23 4.35 5.98 14.29
N LEU A 24 3.36 6.78 13.88
CA LEU A 24 3.60 8.14 13.44
C LEU A 24 3.88 9.08 14.62
N PRO A 25 4.75 10.10 14.43
CA PRO A 25 4.83 11.19 15.38
C PRO A 25 3.48 11.88 15.54
N LYS A 26 3.14 12.24 16.79
CA LYS A 26 1.85 12.86 17.13
C LYS A 26 1.62 14.13 16.29
N GLY A 27 0.43 14.24 15.72
CA GLY A 27 0.00 15.41 14.93
C GLY A 27 0.40 15.40 13.46
N GLN A 28 1.21 14.45 12.99
CA GLN A 28 1.63 14.42 11.57
C GLN A 28 0.61 13.79 10.62
N PHE A 29 -0.34 13.01 11.15
CA PHE A 29 -1.28 12.25 10.32
C PHE A 29 -2.00 13.10 9.26
N PRO A 30 -2.62 14.25 9.56
CA PRO A 30 -3.30 15.06 8.54
C PRO A 30 -2.37 15.53 7.41
N MET A 31 -1.13 15.90 7.76
CA MET A 31 -0.14 16.35 6.78
C MET A 31 0.31 15.20 5.87
N LEU A 32 0.59 14.03 6.45
CA LEU A 32 1.02 12.85 5.70
C LEU A 32 -0.09 12.34 4.78
N VAL A 33 -1.35 12.39 5.21
CA VAL A 33 -2.50 12.07 4.36
C VAL A 33 -2.49 12.94 3.10
N LYS A 34 -2.30 14.26 3.24
CA LYS A 34 -2.24 15.19 2.10
C LYS A 34 -1.09 14.85 1.16
N TYR A 35 0.10 14.53 1.67
CA TYR A 35 1.25 14.16 0.84
C TYR A 35 1.09 12.82 0.13
N CYS A 36 0.46 11.83 0.79
CA CYS A 36 0.14 10.55 0.16
C CYS A 36 -0.83 10.76 -1.02
N ILE A 37 -1.91 11.51 -0.80
CA ILE A 37 -2.86 11.85 -1.88
C ILE A 37 -2.16 12.64 -2.99
N GLN A 38 -1.38 13.66 -2.64
CA GLN A 38 -0.66 14.48 -3.63
C GLN A 38 0.26 13.65 -4.53
N SER A 39 0.96 12.67 -3.95
CA SER A 39 1.84 11.77 -4.70
C SER A 39 1.03 10.79 -5.55
N TYR A 40 -0.05 10.25 -4.99
CA TYR A 40 -0.96 9.33 -5.69
C TYR A 40 -1.58 9.97 -6.94
N LEU A 41 -2.01 11.23 -6.85
CA LEU A 41 -2.53 11.99 -8.00
C LEU A 41 -1.48 12.23 -9.10
N ARG A 42 -0.19 11.99 -8.81
CA ARG A 42 0.92 12.04 -9.77
C ARG A 42 1.36 10.64 -10.22
N ASN A 43 0.54 9.61 -9.97
CA ASN A 43 0.85 8.20 -10.22
C ASN A 43 2.14 7.74 -9.53
N ASN A 44 2.34 8.16 -8.28
CA ASN A 44 3.49 7.77 -7.46
C ASN A 44 3.07 7.57 -6.00
N TYR A 45 3.92 6.93 -5.20
CA TYR A 45 3.71 6.76 -3.77
C TYR A 45 4.62 7.69 -2.96
N PHE A 46 4.08 8.30 -1.91
CA PHE A 46 4.87 9.14 -1.01
C PHE A 46 5.85 8.24 -0.22
N PRO A 47 7.17 8.54 -0.19
CA PRO A 47 8.17 7.64 0.39
C PRO A 47 8.13 7.66 1.93
N LEU A 48 7.23 6.88 2.53
CA LEU A 48 7.03 6.85 3.98
C LEU A 48 8.27 6.40 4.77
N GLN A 49 9.24 5.74 4.14
CA GLN A 49 10.48 5.29 4.77
C GLN A 49 11.32 6.46 5.31
N SER A 50 11.15 7.68 4.77
CA SER A 50 11.84 8.87 5.28
C SER A 50 11.26 9.41 6.60
N ILE A 51 10.10 8.91 7.01
CA ILE A 51 9.34 9.40 8.18
C ILE A 51 9.23 8.32 9.25
N CYS A 52 8.98 7.07 8.85
CA CYS A 52 8.78 5.94 9.74
C CYS A 52 9.57 4.72 9.26
N ASP A 53 10.08 3.94 10.22
CA ASP A 53 10.81 2.71 9.95
C ASP A 53 9.83 1.55 9.67
N GLY A 54 9.96 0.91 8.51
CA GLY A 54 9.19 -0.27 8.14
C GLY A 54 9.36 -1.45 9.12
N ARG A 55 10.49 -1.54 9.83
CA ARG A 55 10.70 -2.55 10.88
C ARG A 55 9.75 -2.36 12.06
N GLN A 56 9.58 -1.12 12.52
CA GLN A 56 8.63 -0.81 13.59
C GLN A 56 7.19 -1.14 13.18
N LEU A 57 6.83 -0.91 11.91
CA LEU A 57 5.53 -1.31 11.39
C LEU A 57 5.35 -2.84 11.43
N LYS A 58 6.35 -3.60 10.96
CA LYS A 58 6.33 -5.07 10.99
C LYS A 58 6.21 -5.60 12.43
N GLU A 59 6.90 -5.00 13.39
CA GLU A 59 6.78 -5.34 14.81
C GLU A 59 5.37 -5.07 15.37
N GLN A 60 4.76 -3.93 15.03
CA GLN A 60 3.39 -3.61 15.45
C GLN A 60 2.37 -4.59 14.87
N ILE A 61 2.54 -5.00 13.60
CA ILE A 61 1.71 -6.02 12.97
C ILE A 61 1.80 -7.35 13.74
N GLN A 62 3.00 -7.74 14.17
CA GLN A 62 3.22 -9.01 14.88
C GLN A 62 2.68 -9.02 16.31
N LYS A 63 2.67 -7.88 17.00
CA LYS A 63 2.15 -7.77 18.38
C LYS A 63 0.66 -8.07 18.51
N ARG A 64 -0.10 -8.10 17.40
CA ARG A 64 -1.52 -8.51 17.34
C ARG A 64 -2.39 -7.88 18.44
N SER A 65 -2.15 -6.62 18.78
CA SER A 65 -2.93 -5.91 19.79
C SER A 65 -4.38 -5.76 19.33
N GLU A 66 -5.33 -5.94 20.24
CA GLU A 66 -6.69 -5.47 20.03
C GLU A 66 -6.68 -3.94 20.05
N TYR A 67 -7.25 -3.33 19.01
CA TYR A 67 -7.30 -1.88 18.89
C TYR A 67 -8.72 -1.39 18.74
N VAL A 68 -8.99 -0.29 19.45
CA VAL A 68 -10.23 0.46 19.39
C VAL A 68 -10.33 1.19 18.04
N PRO A 69 -11.46 1.12 17.33
CA PRO A 69 -11.70 1.93 16.14
C PRO A 69 -11.47 3.41 16.42
N THR A 70 -10.73 4.08 15.55
CA THR A 70 -10.31 5.47 15.74
C THR A 70 -10.70 6.31 14.54
N GLN A 71 -11.20 7.52 14.78
CA GLN A 71 -11.45 8.51 13.73
C GLN A 71 -10.46 9.65 13.83
N ARG A 72 -9.85 10.04 12.71
CA ARG A 72 -8.96 11.21 12.63
C ARG A 72 -9.46 12.17 11.57
N ASN A 73 -9.57 13.44 11.96
CA ASN A 73 -10.04 14.48 11.06
C ASN A 73 -8.88 15.05 10.26
N VAL A 74 -9.09 15.20 8.96
CA VAL A 74 -8.15 15.85 8.03
C VAL A 74 -8.91 16.99 7.35
N THR A 75 -8.38 18.21 7.47
CA THR A 75 -8.99 19.40 6.88
C THR A 75 -8.23 19.80 5.63
N PHE A 76 -8.98 19.93 4.54
CA PHE A 76 -8.50 20.34 3.23
C PHE A 76 -8.96 21.76 2.94
N THR A 77 -8.04 22.60 2.48
CA THR A 77 -8.27 23.99 2.09
C THR A 77 -7.90 24.18 0.63
N PRO A 78 -8.38 25.25 -0.04
CA PRO A 78 -8.00 25.53 -1.43
C PRO A 78 -6.48 25.63 -1.66
N GLU A 79 -5.70 25.94 -0.62
CA GLU A 79 -4.23 25.98 -0.65
C GLU A 79 -3.60 24.60 -0.89
N ASP A 80 -4.30 23.51 -0.59
CA ASP A 80 -3.86 22.15 -0.90
C ASP A 80 -3.96 21.83 -2.41
N GLY A 81 -4.46 22.77 -3.22
CA GLY A 81 -4.41 22.74 -4.68
C GLY A 81 -5.10 21.49 -5.27
N PRO A 82 -4.39 20.66 -6.08
CA PRO A 82 -4.96 19.47 -6.70
C PRO A 82 -5.59 18.48 -5.70
N VAL A 83 -5.03 18.38 -4.48
CA VAL A 83 -5.58 17.51 -3.42
C VAL A 83 -6.97 17.98 -3.02
N TYR A 84 -7.15 19.29 -2.83
CA TYR A 84 -8.45 19.86 -2.49
C TYR A 84 -9.47 19.65 -3.61
N GLN A 85 -9.07 19.86 -4.87
CA GLN A 85 -9.97 19.65 -6.02
C GLN A 85 -10.41 18.19 -6.13
N TRP A 86 -9.48 17.25 -5.92
CA TRP A 86 -9.79 15.83 -5.90
C TRP A 86 -10.79 15.47 -4.78
N ILE A 87 -10.51 15.86 -3.53
CA ILE A 87 -11.43 15.63 -2.40
C ILE A 87 -12.81 16.25 -2.64
N LYS A 88 -12.85 17.46 -3.21
CA LYS A 88 -14.08 18.17 -3.52
C LYS A 88 -14.91 17.44 -4.58
N GLY A 89 -14.25 16.85 -5.58
CA GLY A 89 -14.88 16.07 -6.65
C GLY A 89 -15.42 14.72 -6.20
N LEU A 90 -14.90 14.16 -5.10
CA LEU A 90 -15.43 12.94 -4.50
C LEU A 90 -16.77 13.21 -3.80
N GLU A 91 -17.69 12.26 -3.97
CA GLU A 91 -18.93 12.21 -3.20
C GLU A 91 -18.64 12.00 -1.71
N SER A 92 -19.38 12.71 -0.86
CA SER A 92 -19.07 12.80 0.58
C SER A 92 -19.03 11.44 1.29
N GLY A 93 -19.86 10.48 0.86
CA GLY A 93 -19.90 9.13 1.44
C GLY A 93 -18.64 8.29 1.16
N TYR A 94 -17.88 8.61 0.11
CA TYR A 94 -16.73 7.82 -0.33
C TYR A 94 -15.37 8.44 0.07
N ARG A 95 -15.34 9.71 0.48
CA ARG A 95 -14.08 10.43 0.80
C ARG A 95 -13.19 9.69 1.81
N SER A 96 -13.77 9.18 2.90
CA SER A 96 -13.01 8.43 3.91
C SER A 96 -12.43 7.14 3.32
N GLU A 97 -13.21 6.42 2.52
CA GLU A 97 -12.78 5.14 1.94
C GLU A 97 -11.66 5.34 0.92
N GLU A 98 -11.79 6.31 0.01
CA GLU A 98 -10.78 6.64 -0.98
C GLU A 98 -9.45 7.06 -0.34
N ILE A 99 -9.51 7.89 0.72
CA ILE A 99 -8.32 8.25 1.48
C ILE A 99 -7.67 7.00 2.08
N LYS A 100 -8.44 6.10 2.70
CA LYS A 100 -7.89 4.87 3.30
C LYS A 100 -7.26 3.95 2.26
N ASN A 101 -7.87 3.83 1.08
CA ASN A 101 -7.31 3.04 -0.03
C ASN A 101 -5.93 3.56 -0.44
N ILE A 102 -5.79 4.86 -0.67
CA ILE A 102 -4.51 5.49 -1.00
C ILE A 102 -3.46 5.26 0.10
N LEU A 103 -3.83 5.45 1.37
CA LEU A 103 -2.93 5.23 2.50
C LEU A 103 -2.46 3.78 2.58
N LYS A 104 -3.39 2.86 2.42
CA LYS A 104 -3.15 1.42 2.44
C LYS A 104 -2.17 1.01 1.36
N GLU A 105 -2.40 1.43 0.11
CA GLU A 105 -1.47 1.18 -0.99
C GLU A 105 -0.10 1.80 -0.73
N THR A 106 -0.06 3.07 -0.30
CA THR A 106 1.19 3.77 -0.02
C THR A 106 2.01 3.02 1.03
N VAL A 107 1.39 2.59 2.14
CA VAL A 107 2.05 1.82 3.20
C VAL A 107 2.59 0.50 2.67
N VAL A 108 1.81 -0.25 1.88
CA VAL A 108 2.27 -1.52 1.29
C VAL A 108 3.47 -1.28 0.38
N HIS A 109 3.36 -0.35 -0.57
CA HIS A 109 4.38 -0.13 -1.58
C HIS A 109 5.69 0.46 -1.03
N THR A 110 5.64 1.16 0.10
CA THR A 110 6.81 1.85 0.64
C THR A 110 7.38 1.17 1.88
N LEU A 111 6.55 0.73 2.82
CA LEU A 111 7.05 0.20 4.10
C LEU A 111 7.13 -1.32 4.13
N LEU A 112 6.32 -2.03 3.34
CA LEU A 112 6.23 -3.50 3.39
C LEU A 112 6.87 -4.18 2.20
N ASN A 113 6.76 -3.59 1.00
CA ASN A 113 7.48 -4.07 -0.17
C ASN A 113 8.93 -3.61 -0.06
N GLU A 114 9.82 -4.56 0.23
CA GLU A 114 11.27 -4.38 0.13
C GLU A 114 11.65 -4.22 -1.35
N GLN A 115 11.34 -3.08 -1.94
CA GLN A 115 12.00 -2.67 -3.17
C GLN A 115 13.42 -2.22 -2.78
N PRO A 116 14.48 -2.91 -3.25
CA PRO A 116 15.82 -2.41 -3.08
C PRO A 116 15.99 -1.17 -3.96
N HIS A 117 16.35 -0.06 -3.33
CA HIS A 117 17.02 1.10 -3.92
C HIS A 117 16.24 1.93 -4.96
N PHE A 118 16.12 3.23 -4.69
CA PHE A 118 16.30 4.19 -5.79
C PHE A 118 17.74 3.98 -6.31
N PRO A 119 17.98 3.65 -7.58
CA PRO A 119 19.30 3.90 -8.13
C PRO A 119 19.53 5.42 -8.04
N PRO A 120 20.71 5.89 -7.62
CA PRO A 120 21.04 7.29 -7.84
C PRO A 120 20.83 7.52 -9.33
N ARG A 121 20.04 8.55 -9.69
CA ARG A 121 20.00 9.02 -11.06
C ARG A 121 21.44 9.25 -11.46
N SER A 122 21.96 8.41 -12.36
CA SER A 122 23.25 8.62 -13.01
C SER A 122 23.13 9.97 -13.71
N MET A 123 23.58 11.04 -13.05
CA MET A 123 23.84 12.29 -13.73
C MET A 123 24.84 11.94 -14.82
N GLY A 124 24.43 12.14 -16.06
CA GLY A 124 25.23 11.81 -17.22
C GLY A 124 26.60 12.48 -17.12
N GLN A 125 27.64 11.66 -16.97
CA GLN A 125 28.93 12.00 -17.53
C GLN A 125 28.85 11.73 -19.02
N VAL A 126 28.47 12.75 -19.79
CA VAL A 126 28.82 12.82 -21.21
C VAL A 126 30.31 13.14 -21.24
N SER A 127 31.15 12.11 -21.30
CA SER A 127 32.57 12.30 -21.55
C SER A 127 32.77 12.39 -23.07
N TYR A 128 33.03 13.61 -23.53
CA TYR A 128 33.54 13.89 -24.87
C TYR A 128 34.92 13.24 -25.00
N GLY A 129 35.09 12.30 -25.93
CA GLY A 129 36.41 11.78 -26.26
C GLY A 129 36.38 10.72 -27.35
N GLY A 130 37.01 11.02 -28.49
CA GLY A 130 37.45 10.01 -29.46
C GLY A 130 36.81 10.11 -30.84
N MET A 131 37.23 11.11 -31.63
CA MET A 131 37.39 10.90 -33.08
C MET A 131 38.38 9.75 -33.27
N GLU A 132 38.02 8.72 -34.02
CA GLU A 132 38.99 8.07 -34.91
C GLU A 132 38.28 7.29 -36.02
N ALA A 133 38.80 7.53 -37.22
CA ALA A 133 38.29 7.12 -38.50
C ALA A 133 38.53 5.63 -38.75
N HIS A 134 37.57 4.95 -39.37
CA HIS A 134 37.88 3.82 -40.24
C HIS A 134 36.85 3.77 -41.38
N GLU A 135 37.28 4.25 -42.54
CA GLU A 135 36.69 3.97 -43.83
C GLU A 135 36.93 2.48 -44.18
N ALA A 136 35.88 1.76 -44.54
CA ALA A 136 35.97 0.59 -45.41
C ALA A 136 34.63 0.36 -46.12
N GLN A 137 34.71 0.36 -47.44
CA GLN A 137 33.64 0.25 -48.44
C GLN A 137 32.98 -1.14 -48.45
N GLY A 138 31.70 -1.24 -48.87
CA GLY A 138 31.16 -2.55 -49.29
C GLY A 138 29.64 -2.68 -49.49
N MET A 139 29.16 -2.25 -50.67
CA MET A 139 28.08 -2.81 -51.53
C MET A 139 26.66 -3.20 -51.02
N TYR A 140 25.70 -2.67 -51.79
CA TYR A 140 24.29 -3.05 -52.04
C TYR A 140 23.93 -4.55 -52.07
N HIS A 141 22.77 -4.94 -51.48
CA HIS A 141 21.57 -5.45 -52.18
C HIS A 141 20.33 -5.56 -51.23
N PRO A 142 19.07 -5.60 -51.75
CA PRO A 142 17.80 -5.31 -51.06
C PRO A 142 16.90 -6.54 -50.71
N TYR A 143 15.90 -6.32 -49.81
CA TYR A 143 14.60 -7.00 -49.42
C TYR A 143 14.11 -8.29 -50.13
N PRO A 144 13.04 -9.03 -49.68
CA PRO A 144 12.19 -8.96 -48.46
C PRO A 144 11.90 -10.36 -47.78
N ASP A 145 10.95 -10.38 -46.84
CA ASP A 145 9.99 -11.46 -46.46
C ASP A 145 10.00 -12.11 -45.06
N GLU A 146 8.93 -11.78 -44.33
CA GLU A 146 7.97 -12.70 -43.67
C GLU A 146 8.47 -13.77 -42.69
N HIS A 147 8.45 -13.43 -41.40
CA HIS A 147 8.26 -14.43 -40.35
C HIS A 147 7.14 -14.03 -39.39
N LYS A 148 5.96 -14.60 -39.69
CA LYS A 148 5.00 -15.23 -38.77
C LYS A 148 4.72 -14.53 -37.43
N LEU A 149 3.51 -13.97 -37.39
CA LEU A 149 2.60 -13.94 -36.25
C LEU A 149 2.76 -15.17 -35.32
N THR A 150 3.45 -14.98 -34.20
CA THR A 150 3.22 -15.80 -33.00
C THR A 150 2.38 -14.98 -32.03
N LEU A 151 1.07 -15.27 -32.08
CA LEU A 151 0.11 -15.03 -31.01
C LEU A 151 0.68 -15.56 -29.69
N LEU A 152 1.39 -14.71 -28.93
CA LEU A 152 1.63 -14.96 -27.52
C LEU A 152 0.33 -14.66 -26.78
N LYS A 153 -0.49 -15.72 -26.78
CA LYS A 153 -1.38 -16.15 -25.72
C LYS A 153 -1.25 -15.26 -24.48
N ARG A 154 -2.24 -14.37 -24.34
CA ARG A 154 -2.58 -13.64 -23.12
C ARG A 154 -2.79 -14.66 -22.01
N GLU A 155 -1.72 -15.06 -21.35
CA GLU A 155 -1.83 -15.67 -20.04
C GLU A 155 -2.41 -14.58 -19.13
N GLN A 156 -3.63 -14.82 -18.69
CA GLN A 156 -4.19 -14.21 -17.51
C GLN A 156 -3.18 -14.46 -16.39
N ILE A 157 -2.31 -13.49 -16.14
CA ILE A 157 -1.76 -13.29 -14.82
C ILE A 157 -3.00 -13.00 -13.98
N ALA A 158 -3.48 -14.03 -13.31
CA ALA A 158 -4.33 -13.87 -12.16
C ALA A 158 -3.60 -12.86 -11.28
N MET A 159 -4.14 -11.65 -11.19
CA MET A 159 -3.74 -10.66 -10.21
C MET A 159 -4.06 -11.33 -8.87
N GLU A 160 -3.07 -12.02 -8.32
CA GLU A 160 -3.13 -12.55 -6.97
C GLU A 160 -3.26 -11.33 -6.09
N ASP A 161 -4.43 -11.18 -5.44
CA ASP A 161 -4.70 -10.06 -4.57
C ASP A 161 -3.59 -10.02 -3.51
N PRO A 162 -2.68 -9.03 -3.51
CA PRO A 162 -1.52 -9.00 -2.62
C PRO A 162 -1.94 -8.90 -1.15
N TYR A 163 -3.25 -8.71 -0.91
CA TYR A 163 -3.89 -8.85 0.39
C TYR A 163 -3.87 -10.26 0.97
N GLY A 164 -4.01 -11.29 0.12
CA GLY A 164 -4.03 -12.68 0.57
C GLY A 164 -2.74 -13.07 1.27
N ALA A 165 -1.58 -12.70 0.71
CA ALA A 165 -0.27 -13.13 1.22
C ALA A 165 -0.01 -12.68 2.68
N TRP A 166 -0.40 -11.46 3.04
CA TRP A 166 -0.24 -10.94 4.41
C TRP A 166 -1.31 -11.47 5.38
N ASP A 167 -2.50 -11.85 4.89
CA ASP A 167 -3.51 -12.54 5.68
C ASP A 167 -3.14 -14.03 5.88
N HIS A 168 -2.55 -14.67 4.87
CA HIS A 168 -2.12 -16.07 4.88
C HIS A 168 -0.85 -16.32 5.72
N MET A 169 0.03 -15.32 5.86
CA MET A 169 1.13 -15.36 6.84
C MET A 169 0.63 -15.52 8.29
N GLN A 170 -0.66 -15.26 8.56
CA GLN A 170 -1.27 -15.42 9.88
C GLN A 170 -1.68 -16.87 10.23
N LYS A 171 -1.63 -17.81 9.26
CA LYS A 171 -2.12 -19.19 9.36
C LYS A 171 -1.05 -20.29 9.47
N ARG A 172 0.18 -19.98 9.89
CA ARG A 172 1.07 -21.05 10.38
C ARG A 172 0.68 -21.38 11.83
N PRO A 173 0.17 -22.59 12.12
CA PRO A 173 0.07 -23.02 13.51
C PRO A 173 1.49 -23.16 14.05
N ALA A 174 1.70 -22.66 15.27
CA ALA A 174 2.85 -23.06 16.06
C ALA A 174 2.62 -24.53 16.43
N ASP A 175 3.24 -25.45 15.68
CA ASP A 175 3.33 -26.85 16.08
C ASP A 175 4.22 -26.93 17.33
N GLY A 176 3.64 -27.38 18.43
CA GLY A 176 4.31 -27.53 19.72
C GLY A 176 3.36 -27.94 20.84
N GLU A 177 3.02 -29.23 20.84
CA GLU A 177 2.56 -30.05 21.98
C GLU A 177 1.17 -29.78 22.60
N ALA A 178 0.22 -30.65 22.22
CA ALA A 178 -0.85 -31.06 23.14
C ALA A 178 -1.34 -32.47 22.76
N GLU A 179 -0.85 -33.47 23.48
CA GLU A 179 -1.45 -34.80 23.52
C GLU A 179 -1.95 -35.07 24.94
N SER A 180 -3.26 -34.92 25.16
CA SER A 180 -4.03 -35.92 25.90
C SER A 180 -5.54 -35.63 25.91
N LYS A 181 -6.26 -36.71 25.60
CA LYS A 181 -7.70 -36.98 25.66
C LYS A 181 -8.31 -36.42 26.96
N GLU A 182 -9.55 -35.94 26.99
CA GLU A 182 -10.72 -36.82 27.06
C GLU A 182 -12.05 -36.12 26.73
N LYS A 183 -12.97 -36.92 26.19
CA LYS A 183 -14.33 -36.59 25.78
C LYS A 183 -15.24 -36.32 26.99
N ALA A 184 -16.16 -35.36 26.89
CA ALA A 184 -17.51 -35.50 27.45
C ALA A 184 -18.49 -34.45 26.89
N ASN A 185 -19.20 -34.85 25.84
CA ASN A 185 -20.63 -34.69 25.58
C ASN A 185 -21.52 -33.85 26.54
N LYS A 186 -22.48 -33.15 25.89
CA LYS A 186 -23.84 -32.77 26.31
C LYS A 186 -24.07 -31.40 26.98
N GLY A 187 -25.02 -30.67 26.39
CA GLY A 187 -26.15 -30.12 27.16
C GLY A 187 -26.31 -28.61 27.10
N PHE A 188 -27.25 -28.16 26.25
CA PHE A 188 -27.94 -26.87 26.41
C PHE A 188 -28.53 -26.73 27.82
N SER A 189 -28.41 -25.57 28.44
CA SER A 189 -29.46 -25.05 29.33
C SER A 189 -29.41 -23.52 29.42
N HIS A 190 -30.40 -22.87 28.83
CA HIS A 190 -30.81 -21.51 29.17
C HIS A 190 -31.31 -21.51 30.62
N MET A 191 -30.86 -20.56 31.44
CA MET A 191 -31.61 -20.12 32.62
C MET A 191 -31.64 -18.60 32.69
N VAL A 192 -32.85 -18.10 32.54
CA VAL A 192 -33.28 -16.73 32.77
C VAL A 192 -33.50 -16.62 34.27
N ASN A 193 -32.72 -15.78 34.97
CA ASN A 193 -32.98 -15.48 36.37
C ASN A 193 -34.00 -14.33 36.44
N TYR A 194 -35.23 -14.66 36.80
CA TYR A 194 -36.15 -13.78 37.51
C TYR A 194 -35.93 -14.00 39.01
N LEU A 195 -35.73 -12.91 39.77
CA LEU A 195 -35.98 -12.69 41.21
C LEU A 195 -35.12 -11.48 41.64
N GLY A 196 -35.67 -10.40 42.19
CA GLY A 196 -37.03 -10.11 42.61
C GLY A 196 -37.19 -8.63 42.95
#